data_AF-A0A7Y8C3K2-F1
#
_entry.id   AF-A0A7Y8C3K2-F1
#
_cell.length_a   1.000
_cell.length_b   1.000
_cell.length_c   1.000
_cell.angle_alpha   90.00
_cell.angle_beta   90.00
_cell.angle_gamma   90.00
#
_symmetry.space_group_name_H-M   'P 1'
#
loop_
_entity.id
_entity.type
_entity.pdbx_description
1 polymer ?
#
loop_
_entity_poly.entity_id
_entity_poly.type
_entity_poly.pdbx_seq_one_letter_code
_entity_poly.pdbx_strand_id
1 'polypeptide(L)'
;MRAVIRKTAKLPDAMSGDTSPAAKELQKLQRYFSAPTGSPPAFAVYKSDSVKKQLDELFHGKCAYCESFYASTAPVDVEHYRPKGAVSESSDHPGYWWIAMDWDNLLPSCIDCNRKRKQITPRLSNKLLTLQENRQGFSDSSVVLTGKKDSFPILGPRAMSATADLAAEYPLLLDPCRDNPDDHLRFHIDRANLIGLVLPRPHQGADLPGVVDVDATMLPMIREALEGGLSLKGILSIHVYGLNRLGLVQERTRLLRQLEFLEMFALEMRLMADELEPDPDVPILDAQDQVRRLRDERIAKRLRLLQEQILGQMKAMARPDAPYSAMVREWIEGFKARLMS
;
A
#
# COMPACT_ATOMS: atom_id res chain seq x y z
N MET A 1 -0.95 -0.25 -1.43
CA MET A 1 -1.24 -0.11 0.00
C MET A 1 -2.63 -0.70 0.20
N ARG A 2 -2.83 -1.62 1.14
CA ARG A 2 -4.16 -2.17 1.45
C ARG A 2 -4.77 -1.44 2.64
N ALA A 3 -6.10 -1.31 2.68
CA ALA A 3 -6.80 -0.94 3.91
C ALA A 3 -6.64 -2.03 4.98
N VAL A 4 -6.55 -1.63 6.25
CA VAL A 4 -6.35 -2.51 7.39
C VAL A 4 -7.32 -2.14 8.52
N ILE A 5 -8.24 -3.04 8.84
CA ILE A 5 -9.24 -2.81 9.88
C ILE A 5 -8.65 -3.16 11.24
N ARG A 6 -8.50 -2.17 12.14
CA ARG A 6 -7.97 -2.35 13.50
C ARG A 6 -8.98 -2.79 14.55
N LYS A 7 -10.28 -2.70 14.28
CA LYS A 7 -11.36 -2.84 15.29
C LYS A 7 -11.30 -4.16 16.08
N THR A 8 -10.77 -5.23 15.48
CA THR A 8 -10.67 -6.56 16.09
C THR A 8 -9.25 -6.91 16.54
N ALA A 9 -8.29 -5.99 16.42
CA ALA A 9 -6.91 -6.24 16.81
C ALA A 9 -6.77 -6.26 18.33
N LYS A 10 -6.09 -7.28 18.86
CA LYS A 10 -5.80 -7.34 20.29
C LYS A 10 -4.77 -6.27 20.65
N LEU A 11 -5.07 -5.47 21.67
CA LEU A 11 -4.15 -4.47 22.19
C LEU A 11 -2.88 -5.16 22.75
N PRO A 12 -1.67 -4.63 22.51
CA PRO A 12 -0.46 -5.18 23.09
C PRO A 12 -0.48 -5.13 24.63
N ASP A 13 0.01 -6.18 25.28
CA ASP A 13 0.06 -6.24 26.76
C ASP A 13 0.89 -5.09 27.36
N ALA A 14 1.89 -4.59 26.62
CA ALA A 14 2.70 -3.45 27.04
C ALA A 14 1.96 -2.10 27.02
N MET A 15 0.77 -2.06 26.42
CA MET A 15 -0.11 -0.89 26.26
C MET A 15 -1.47 -1.07 26.95
N SER A 16 -1.73 -2.25 27.52
CA SER A 16 -3.03 -2.57 28.11
C SER A 16 -3.08 -2.14 29.58
N GLY A 17 -3.94 -1.16 29.88
CA GLY A 17 -4.25 -0.70 31.24
C GLY A 17 -3.43 0.49 31.73
N ASP A 18 -3.92 1.14 32.78
CA ASP A 18 -3.41 2.43 33.30
C ASP A 18 -2.02 2.32 33.96
N THR A 19 -1.61 1.12 34.35
CA THR A 19 -0.30 0.84 34.94
C THR A 19 0.66 0.16 33.96
N SER A 20 0.31 0.11 32.68
CA SER A 20 1.11 -0.51 31.62
C SER A 20 2.49 0.17 31.48
N PRO A 21 3.48 -0.53 30.91
CA PRO A 21 4.75 0.09 30.53
C PRO A 21 4.56 1.37 29.70
N ALA A 22 3.62 1.38 28.76
CA ALA A 22 3.30 2.53 27.92
C ALA A 22 2.79 3.72 28.75
N ALA A 23 1.86 3.47 29.69
CA ALA A 23 1.34 4.52 30.58
C ALA A 23 2.45 5.10 31.47
N LYS A 24 3.35 4.27 31.99
CA LYS A 24 4.52 4.72 32.77
C LYS A 24 5.49 5.54 31.93
N GLU A 25 5.72 5.17 30.67
CA GLU A 25 6.56 5.95 29.75
C GLU A 25 5.92 7.30 29.42
N LEU A 26 4.61 7.34 29.16
CA LEU A 26 3.86 8.58 28.95
C LEU A 26 3.95 9.51 30.16
N GLN A 27 3.80 9.00 31.38
CA GLN A 27 3.96 9.81 32.61
C GLN A 27 5.35 10.42 32.74
N LYS A 28 6.42 9.70 32.34
CA LYS A 28 7.79 10.24 32.35
C LYS A 28 7.94 11.37 31.32
N LEU A 29 7.38 11.19 30.13
CA LEU A 29 7.39 12.20 29.08
C LEU A 29 6.61 13.45 29.52
N GLN A 30 5.42 13.28 30.11
CA GLN A 30 4.64 14.40 30.66
C GLN A 30 5.43 15.21 31.69
N ARG A 31 6.12 14.54 32.63
CA ARG A 31 6.98 15.22 33.60
C ARG A 31 8.12 15.99 32.92
N TYR A 32 8.80 15.37 31.96
CA TYR A 32 9.88 16.03 31.22
C TYR A 32 9.39 17.25 30.44
N PHE A 33 8.32 17.13 29.65
CA PHE A 33 7.83 18.23 28.83
C PHE A 33 7.14 19.34 29.65
N SER A 34 6.77 19.07 30.91
CA SER A 34 6.30 20.11 31.84
C SER A 34 7.43 20.98 32.41
N ALA A 35 8.63 20.42 32.54
CA ALA A 35 9.82 21.10 33.05
C ALA A 35 11.08 20.51 32.39
N PRO A 36 11.40 20.90 31.14
CA PRO A 36 12.47 20.25 30.38
C PRO A 36 13.84 20.52 30.99
N THR A 37 14.47 19.48 31.54
CA THR A 37 15.83 19.54 32.08
C THR A 37 16.66 18.38 31.54
N GLY A 38 17.76 18.67 30.85
CA GLY A 38 18.61 17.66 30.23
C GLY A 38 17.97 17.00 29.00
N SER A 39 18.44 15.79 28.68
CA SER A 39 17.98 15.06 27.49
C SER A 39 16.57 14.46 27.68
N PRO A 40 15.75 14.40 26.63
CA PRO A 40 14.43 13.79 26.70
C PRO A 40 14.51 12.30 27.03
N PRO A 41 13.53 11.74 27.77
CA PRO A 41 13.42 10.31 28.01
C PRO A 41 13.40 9.52 26.69
N ALA A 42 14.03 8.34 26.69
CA ALA A 42 14.00 7.46 25.54
C ALA A 42 12.60 6.87 25.33
N PHE A 43 12.17 6.80 24.08
CA PHE A 43 10.98 6.06 23.67
C PHE A 43 11.36 4.59 23.44
N ALA A 44 10.87 3.69 24.29
CA ALA A 44 11.30 2.28 24.28
C ALA A 44 10.13 1.31 24.15
N VAL A 45 8.99 1.59 24.79
CA VAL A 45 7.90 0.63 24.92
C VAL A 45 7.30 0.20 23.58
N TYR A 46 7.21 1.10 22.60
CA TYR A 46 6.71 0.78 21.26
C TYR A 46 7.52 -0.32 20.53
N LYS A 47 8.75 -0.61 20.97
CA LYS A 47 9.60 -1.67 20.41
C LYS A 47 9.46 -3.01 21.14
N SER A 48 8.56 -3.14 22.10
CA SER A 48 8.36 -4.38 22.84
C SER A 48 7.90 -5.52 21.92
N ASP A 49 8.16 -6.75 22.34
CA ASP A 49 7.79 -7.92 21.54
C ASP A 49 6.27 -8.10 21.47
N SER A 50 5.52 -7.67 22.49
CA SER A 50 4.06 -7.66 22.45
C SER A 50 3.53 -6.70 21.38
N VAL A 51 4.14 -5.52 21.20
CA VAL A 51 3.75 -4.58 20.13
C VAL A 51 4.09 -5.14 18.77
N LYS A 52 5.32 -5.65 18.59
CA LYS A 52 5.75 -6.24 17.31
C LYS A 52 4.87 -7.41 16.90
N LYS A 53 4.54 -8.31 17.83
CA LYS A 53 3.68 -9.46 17.58
C LYS A 53 2.29 -9.03 17.08
N GLN A 54 1.66 -8.06 17.73
CA GLN A 54 0.33 -7.61 17.31
C GLN A 54 0.35 -6.88 15.96
N LEU A 55 1.40 -6.10 15.68
CA LEU A 55 1.54 -5.48 14.37
C LEU A 55 1.80 -6.53 13.28
N ASP A 56 2.55 -7.59 13.60
CA ASP A 56 2.82 -8.69 12.67
C ASP A 56 1.55 -9.45 12.30
N GLU A 57 0.73 -9.81 13.29
CA GLU A 57 -0.57 -10.47 13.10
C GLU A 57 -1.53 -9.56 12.29
N LEU A 58 -1.63 -8.29 12.65
CA LEU A 58 -2.53 -7.31 12.02
C LEU A 58 -2.17 -7.02 10.55
N PHE A 59 -0.88 -6.95 10.25
CA PHE A 59 -0.39 -6.61 8.91
C PHE A 59 0.04 -7.81 8.07
N HIS A 60 -0.04 -9.03 8.63
CA HIS A 60 0.38 -10.28 8.00
C HIS A 60 1.86 -10.29 7.61
N GLY A 61 2.74 -9.79 8.46
CA GLY A 61 4.18 -9.77 8.18
C GLY A 61 4.62 -8.76 7.11
N LYS A 62 3.77 -7.78 6.77
CA LYS A 62 3.99 -6.82 5.68
C LYS A 62 4.12 -5.39 6.15
N CYS A 63 4.91 -4.61 5.42
CA CYS A 63 4.95 -3.16 5.57
C CYS A 63 3.55 -2.56 5.33
N ALA A 64 3.09 -1.71 6.26
CA ALA A 64 1.82 -1.01 6.19
C ALA A 64 1.67 -0.21 4.88
N TYR A 65 2.77 0.35 4.38
CA TYR A 65 2.73 1.25 3.23
C TYR A 65 2.93 0.53 1.88
N CYS A 66 4.04 -0.19 1.72
CA CYS A 66 4.43 -0.78 0.43
C CYS A 66 3.98 -2.23 0.24
N GLU A 67 3.39 -2.87 1.25
CA GLU A 67 2.94 -4.28 1.22
C GLU A 67 4.04 -5.32 0.96
N SER A 68 5.32 -4.94 0.97
CA SER A 68 6.42 -5.89 0.93
C SER A 68 6.49 -6.65 2.26
N PHE A 69 6.76 -7.96 2.20
CA PHE A 69 7.10 -8.73 3.40
C PHE A 69 8.43 -8.22 3.97
N TYR A 70 8.47 -8.06 5.29
CA TYR A 70 9.71 -7.72 5.99
C TYR A 70 10.38 -8.93 6.65
N ALA A 71 9.63 -10.02 6.88
CA ALA A 71 10.07 -11.16 7.68
C ALA A 71 11.32 -11.89 7.12
N SER A 72 11.60 -11.72 5.83
CA SER A 72 12.71 -12.37 5.12
C SER A 72 13.87 -11.45 4.74
N THR A 73 13.80 -10.15 4.98
CA THR A 73 14.74 -9.18 4.37
C THR A 73 15.36 -8.14 5.32
N ALA A 74 14.73 -7.78 6.44
CA ALA A 74 15.31 -6.85 7.42
C ALA A 74 14.51 -6.82 8.74
N PRO A 75 15.11 -6.35 9.86
CA PRO A 75 14.34 -6.05 11.07
C PRO A 75 13.29 -4.97 10.79
N VAL A 76 12.07 -5.20 11.28
CA VAL A 76 10.92 -4.29 11.14
C VAL A 76 11.11 -3.05 11.99
N ASP A 77 10.89 -1.88 11.41
CA ASP A 77 10.76 -0.65 12.16
C ASP A 77 9.28 -0.48 12.56
N VAL A 78 9.02 -0.46 13.88
CA VAL A 78 7.74 0.04 14.40
C VAL A 78 7.75 1.56 14.24
N GLU A 79 6.91 2.03 13.35
CA GLU A 79 6.83 3.40 12.91
C GLU A 79 5.71 4.15 13.61
N HIS A 80 5.91 5.46 13.80
CA HIS A 80 4.88 6.35 14.32
C HIS A 80 4.26 7.12 13.17
N TYR A 81 2.96 6.97 12.93
CA TYR A 81 2.26 7.73 11.89
C TYR A 81 2.42 9.25 12.12
N ARG A 82 2.14 9.72 13.33
CA ARG A 82 2.55 11.04 13.83
C ARG A 82 3.92 10.94 14.51
N PRO A 83 4.97 11.63 14.00
CA PRO A 83 6.32 11.53 14.50
C PRO A 83 6.47 11.86 15.99
N LYS A 84 7.06 10.96 16.77
CA LYS A 84 7.15 11.11 18.23
C LYS A 84 8.07 12.21 18.77
N GLY A 85 9.10 12.63 18.02
CA GLY A 85 10.21 13.44 18.59
C GLY A 85 10.65 14.66 17.80
N ALA A 86 10.17 14.84 16.58
CA ALA A 86 10.41 16.01 15.73
C ALA A 86 9.47 15.95 14.53
N VAL A 87 9.21 17.09 13.88
CA VAL A 87 8.49 17.16 12.60
C VAL A 87 9.36 17.93 11.62
N SER A 88 9.60 17.37 10.42
CA SER A 88 10.48 18.01 9.42
C SER A 88 9.93 19.35 8.93
N GLU A 89 8.62 19.45 8.82
CA GLU A 89 7.91 20.63 8.32
C GLU A 89 7.83 21.76 9.36
N SER A 90 8.03 21.46 10.66
CA SER A 90 7.93 22.44 11.76
C SER A 90 9.05 22.23 12.78
N SER A 91 10.11 23.05 12.69
CA SER A 91 11.29 22.96 13.56
C SER A 91 10.99 23.17 15.04
N ASP A 92 9.95 23.96 15.34
CA ASP A 92 9.57 24.32 16.71
C ASP A 92 8.66 23.25 17.35
N HIS A 93 8.23 22.25 16.58
CA HIS A 93 7.36 21.20 17.07
C HIS A 93 8.14 20.16 17.90
N PRO A 94 7.76 19.88 19.17
CA PRO A 94 8.48 18.95 20.05
C PRO A 94 8.30 17.45 19.69
N GLY A 95 7.72 17.17 18.53
CA GLY A 95 7.13 15.87 18.18
C GLY A 95 5.83 15.57 18.92
N TYR A 96 5.07 14.61 18.40
CA TYR A 96 3.82 14.10 18.97
C TYR A 96 4.09 13.10 20.11
N TRP A 97 4.91 13.50 21.08
CA TRP A 97 5.40 12.62 22.14
C TRP A 97 4.27 12.06 23.01
N TRP A 98 3.15 12.79 23.14
CA TRP A 98 2.01 12.41 23.97
C TRP A 98 1.20 11.23 23.41
N ILE A 99 1.28 10.99 22.10
CA ILE A 99 0.69 9.81 21.43
C ILE A 99 1.79 8.87 20.91
N ALA A 100 3.01 8.97 21.42
CA ALA A 100 4.10 8.10 20.97
C ALA A 100 3.82 6.63 21.29
N MET A 101 3.15 6.35 22.41
CA MET A 101 2.79 4.98 22.82
C MET A 101 1.32 4.62 22.54
N ASP A 102 0.63 5.43 21.73
CA ASP A 102 -0.73 5.14 21.30
C ASP A 102 -0.70 4.03 20.23
N TRP A 103 -1.43 2.94 20.46
CA TRP A 103 -1.53 1.81 19.53
C TRP A 103 -1.95 2.23 18.12
N ASP A 104 -2.87 3.19 18.02
CA ASP A 104 -3.37 3.66 16.73
C ASP A 104 -2.37 4.60 16.04
N ASN A 105 -1.33 5.06 16.74
CA ASN A 105 -0.24 5.80 16.12
C ASN A 105 0.89 4.89 15.61
N LEU A 106 0.87 3.58 15.88
CA LEU A 106 1.97 2.66 15.57
C LEU A 106 1.67 1.76 14.37
N LEU A 107 2.58 1.72 13.39
CA LEU A 107 2.46 0.93 12.16
C LEU A 107 3.74 0.12 11.91
N PRO A 108 3.68 -1.11 11.37
CA PRO A 108 4.89 -1.79 10.91
C PRO A 108 5.32 -1.21 9.57
N SER A 109 6.62 -0.91 9.44
CA SER A 109 7.17 -0.33 8.21
C SER A 109 8.51 -0.97 7.87
N CYS A 110 8.80 -1.03 6.57
CA CYS A 110 10.16 -1.37 6.14
C CYS A 110 11.09 -0.16 6.26
N ILE A 111 12.39 -0.42 6.34
CA ILE A 111 13.43 0.60 6.47
C ILE A 111 13.40 1.65 5.36
N ASP A 112 12.98 1.29 4.15
CA ASP A 112 12.94 2.20 3.00
C ASP A 112 11.73 3.13 3.02
N CYS A 113 10.61 2.72 3.62
CA CYS A 113 9.46 3.59 3.80
C CYS A 113 9.61 4.48 5.03
N ASN A 114 10.33 4.03 6.06
CA ASN A 114 10.51 4.78 7.30
C ASN A 114 11.72 5.71 7.28
N ARG A 115 12.89 5.27 6.83
CA ARG A 115 14.12 6.07 6.95
C ARG A 115 14.33 6.92 5.70
N LYS A 116 14.80 8.16 5.87
CA LYS A 116 15.19 9.02 4.74
C LYS A 116 16.34 8.38 3.96
N ARG A 117 16.12 8.04 2.70
CA ARG A 117 17.12 7.42 1.81
C ARG A 117 17.00 7.97 0.40
N LYS A 118 18.13 8.08 -0.28
CA LYS A 118 18.15 8.39 -1.72
C LYS A 118 17.69 7.15 -2.49
N GLN A 119 16.62 7.29 -3.24
CA GLN A 119 16.00 6.21 -4.01
C GLN A 119 15.84 6.65 -5.47
N ILE A 120 16.01 5.72 -6.40
CA ILE A 120 15.69 5.96 -7.80
C ILE A 120 14.18 5.82 -7.96
N THR A 121 13.53 6.87 -8.45
CA THR A 121 12.08 6.91 -8.69
C THR A 121 11.80 7.43 -10.10
N PRO A 122 10.74 6.97 -10.78
CA PRO A 122 10.29 7.61 -12.01
C PRO A 122 9.83 9.04 -11.69
N ARG A 123 10.07 9.99 -12.61
CA ARG A 123 9.59 11.37 -12.44
C ARG A 123 8.08 11.44 -12.61
N LEU A 124 7.34 11.33 -11.52
CA LEU A 124 5.91 11.58 -11.50
C LEU A 124 5.66 13.08 -11.72
N SER A 125 5.41 13.46 -12.96
CA SER A 125 4.80 14.74 -13.32
C SER A 125 3.38 14.46 -13.83
N ASN A 126 2.55 15.49 -13.97
CA ASN A 126 1.29 15.42 -14.71
C ASN A 126 1.49 14.87 -16.13
N LYS A 127 2.71 14.93 -16.68
CA LYS A 127 3.03 14.27 -17.96
C LYS A 127 3.01 12.74 -17.89
N LEU A 128 3.27 12.16 -16.72
CA LEU A 128 3.14 10.73 -16.45
C LEU A 128 1.65 10.32 -16.36
N LEU A 129 0.76 11.26 -16.03
CA LEU A 129 -0.70 11.09 -16.18
C LEU A 129 -1.15 11.19 -17.64
N THR A 130 -0.50 12.01 -18.47
CA THR A 130 -0.70 12.02 -19.95
C THR A 130 0.03 10.90 -20.69
N LEU A 131 0.77 10.01 -20.02
CA LEU A 131 1.16 8.70 -20.63
C LEU A 131 -0.06 7.82 -20.94
N GLN A 132 -1.26 8.26 -20.55
CA GLN A 132 -2.52 7.78 -21.12
C GLN A 132 -2.54 7.89 -22.67
N GLU A 133 -1.72 8.77 -23.27
CA GLU A 133 -1.76 9.07 -24.71
C GLU A 133 -0.46 8.78 -25.47
N ASN A 134 0.72 8.78 -24.83
CA ASN A 134 1.99 8.59 -25.54
C ASN A 134 2.90 7.57 -24.85
N ARG A 135 3.14 6.44 -25.53
CA ARG A 135 3.98 5.30 -25.15
C ARG A 135 5.48 5.65 -25.03
N GLN A 136 5.89 6.47 -24.07
CA GLN A 136 7.30 6.62 -23.73
C GLN A 136 7.57 6.05 -22.34
N GLY A 137 8.43 5.02 -22.34
CA GLY A 137 8.71 4.18 -21.18
C GLY A 137 9.46 4.88 -20.05
N PHE A 138 9.97 4.06 -19.12
CA PHE A 138 10.66 4.41 -17.88
C PHE A 138 12.02 5.12 -18.06
N SER A 139 12.20 5.95 -19.10
CA SER A 139 13.48 6.61 -19.41
C SER A 139 13.76 7.86 -18.57
N ASP A 140 12.75 8.48 -17.96
CA ASP A 140 12.93 9.66 -17.09
C ASP A 140 12.82 9.28 -15.59
N SER A 141 13.95 8.88 -15.01
CA SER A 141 14.08 8.58 -13.58
C SER A 141 14.98 9.60 -12.90
N SER A 142 14.74 9.82 -11.61
CA SER A 142 15.54 10.73 -10.79
C SER A 142 15.84 10.12 -9.43
N VAL A 143 17.00 10.50 -8.87
CA VAL A 143 17.37 10.17 -7.51
C VAL A 143 16.70 11.17 -6.58
N VAL A 144 15.74 10.70 -5.79
CA VAL A 144 14.93 11.52 -4.88
C VAL A 144 15.13 11.02 -3.46
N LEU A 145 15.12 11.94 -2.49
CA LEU A 145 15.13 11.58 -1.07
C LEU A 145 13.71 11.19 -0.65
N THR A 146 13.47 9.90 -0.40
CA THR A 146 12.18 9.39 0.07
C THR A 146 12.33 8.75 1.45
N GLY A 147 11.22 8.31 2.05
CA GLY A 147 11.12 7.81 3.42
C GLY A 147 10.47 8.85 4.33
N LYS A 148 9.59 8.40 5.22
CA LYS A 148 8.82 9.27 6.11
C LYS A 148 9.69 9.93 7.18
N LYS A 149 10.28 9.12 8.06
CA LYS A 149 11.01 9.55 9.26
C LYS A 149 10.13 10.49 10.09
N ASP A 150 10.49 11.76 10.12
CA ASP A 150 9.84 12.85 10.82
C ASP A 150 8.98 13.74 9.90
N SER A 151 8.86 13.41 8.60
CA SER A 151 7.96 14.12 7.70
C SER A 151 6.50 13.78 8.01
N PHE A 152 5.72 14.81 8.29
CA PHE A 152 4.29 14.73 8.56
C PHE A 152 3.58 16.00 8.06
N PRO A 153 3.48 16.16 6.72
CA PRO A 153 2.80 17.28 6.12
C PRO A 153 1.30 17.23 6.45
N ILE A 154 0.73 18.38 6.80
CA ILE A 154 -0.70 18.52 7.12
C ILE A 154 -1.29 19.72 6.35
N LEU A 155 -2.61 19.86 6.40
CA LEU A 155 -3.33 21.12 6.18
C LEU A 155 -4.03 21.50 7.49
N GLY A 156 -4.27 22.79 7.70
CA GLY A 156 -4.90 23.30 8.93
C GLY A 156 -3.94 23.47 10.12
N PRO A 157 -4.48 23.72 11.33
CA PRO A 157 -3.68 23.98 12.52
C PRO A 157 -2.98 22.72 13.02
N ARG A 158 -1.67 22.81 13.30
CA ARG A 158 -0.90 21.73 13.92
C ARG A 158 -1.15 21.64 15.42
N ALA A 159 -1.35 20.43 15.92
CA ALA A 159 -1.49 20.14 17.34
C ALA A 159 -0.12 20.18 18.04
N MET A 160 0.12 21.19 18.86
CA MET A 160 1.42 21.42 19.54
C MET A 160 1.52 20.77 20.93
N SER A 161 0.45 20.18 21.46
CA SER A 161 0.43 19.61 22.81
C SER A 161 -0.62 18.52 23.00
N ALA A 162 -0.57 17.84 24.15
CA ALA A 162 -1.49 16.75 24.50
C ALA A 162 -2.97 17.17 24.65
N THR A 163 -3.26 18.46 24.83
CA THR A 163 -4.63 18.99 24.93
C THR A 163 -5.18 19.50 23.60
N ALA A 164 -4.35 19.54 22.56
CA ALA A 164 -4.77 19.99 21.24
C ALA A 164 -5.63 18.94 20.53
N ASP A 165 -6.59 19.41 19.74
CA ASP A 165 -7.46 18.55 18.94
C ASP A 165 -6.72 18.03 17.71
N LEU A 166 -6.40 16.73 17.70
CA LEU A 166 -5.76 16.06 16.56
C LEU A 166 -6.69 15.94 15.34
N ALA A 167 -8.01 16.06 15.52
CA ALA A 167 -8.97 16.00 14.42
C ALA A 167 -9.02 17.30 13.60
N ALA A 168 -8.55 18.42 14.18
CA ALA A 168 -8.40 19.68 13.46
C ALA A 168 -7.21 19.67 12.49
N GLU A 169 -6.24 18.75 12.68
CA GLU A 169 -5.19 18.49 11.70
C GLU A 169 -5.76 17.70 10.53
N TYR A 170 -5.42 18.07 9.30
CA TYR A 170 -5.70 17.26 8.12
C TYR A 170 -4.40 16.64 7.60
N PRO A 171 -4.06 15.39 7.96
CA PRO A 171 -2.84 14.75 7.49
C PRO A 171 -2.82 14.56 5.98
N LEU A 172 -1.67 14.81 5.36
CA LEU A 172 -1.47 14.60 3.93
C LEU A 172 -0.79 13.27 3.59
N LEU A 173 -0.54 12.42 4.58
CA LEU A 173 -0.05 11.06 4.39
C LEU A 173 -1.13 10.03 4.70
N LEU A 174 -1.18 8.95 3.94
CA LEU A 174 -2.14 7.87 4.14
C LEU A 174 -1.75 7.00 5.33
N ASP A 175 -2.69 6.84 6.26
CA ASP A 175 -2.69 5.78 7.25
C ASP A 175 -3.65 4.67 6.80
N PRO A 176 -3.17 3.48 6.41
CA PRO A 176 -4.03 2.39 5.94
C PRO A 176 -5.03 1.88 6.99
N CYS A 177 -4.90 2.29 8.25
CA CYS A 177 -5.83 1.95 9.32
C CYS A 177 -6.94 2.98 9.55
N ARG A 178 -6.79 4.20 9.02
CA ARG A 178 -7.74 5.30 9.15
C ARG A 178 -8.34 5.68 7.81
N ASP A 179 -7.50 5.73 6.78
CA ASP A 179 -7.86 6.03 5.41
C ASP A 179 -8.13 4.74 4.63
N ASN A 180 -8.98 4.82 3.61
CA ASN A 180 -9.08 3.79 2.59
C ASN A 180 -8.13 4.13 1.43
N PRO A 181 -7.02 3.39 1.22
CA PRO A 181 -6.06 3.74 0.18
C PRO A 181 -6.63 3.68 -1.24
N ASP A 182 -7.68 2.89 -1.49
CA ASP A 182 -8.29 2.74 -2.82
C ASP A 182 -8.98 4.04 -3.29
N ASP A 183 -9.33 4.94 -2.37
CA ASP A 183 -9.90 6.27 -2.66
C ASP A 183 -8.83 7.27 -3.12
N HIS A 184 -7.56 6.99 -2.83
CA HIS A 184 -6.45 7.91 -3.06
C HIS A 184 -5.41 7.38 -4.03
N LEU A 185 -5.30 6.06 -4.19
CA LEU A 185 -4.29 5.37 -4.98
C LEU A 185 -4.93 4.41 -5.99
N ARG A 186 -4.22 4.18 -7.10
CA ARG A 186 -4.49 3.12 -8.08
C ARG A 186 -3.20 2.58 -8.64
N PHE A 187 -3.21 1.36 -9.16
CA PHE A 187 -2.10 0.79 -9.90
C PHE A 187 -2.31 0.97 -11.40
N HIS A 188 -1.45 1.76 -12.01
CA HIS A 188 -1.31 1.74 -13.47
C HIS A 188 -0.43 0.57 -13.87
N ILE A 189 -1.01 -0.34 -14.65
CA ILE A 189 -0.33 -1.53 -15.17
C ILE A 189 -0.17 -1.35 -16.67
N ASP A 190 1.05 -1.06 -17.10
CA ASP A 190 1.43 -1.10 -18.51
C ASP A 190 1.70 -2.57 -18.88
N ARG A 191 0.78 -3.23 -19.60
CA ARG A 191 0.95 -4.64 -20.00
C ARG A 191 1.98 -4.83 -21.10
N ALA A 192 2.26 -3.81 -21.93
CA ALA A 192 3.27 -3.93 -22.98
C ALA A 192 4.68 -4.06 -22.38
N ASN A 193 4.93 -3.33 -21.29
CA ASN A 193 6.22 -3.36 -20.59
C ASN A 193 6.19 -4.12 -19.24
N LEU A 194 5.01 -4.57 -18.81
CA LEU A 194 4.71 -5.18 -17.50
C LEU A 194 5.22 -4.36 -16.31
N ILE A 195 4.95 -3.05 -16.34
CA ILE A 195 5.32 -2.11 -15.29
C ILE A 195 4.09 -1.75 -14.47
N GLY A 196 4.19 -1.90 -13.14
CA GLY A 196 3.16 -1.51 -12.18
C GLY A 196 3.57 -0.27 -11.39
N LEU A 197 2.95 0.87 -11.68
CA LEU A 197 3.17 2.13 -10.96
C LEU A 197 1.99 2.45 -10.06
N VAL A 198 2.24 2.97 -8.86
CA VAL A 198 1.18 3.56 -8.04
C VAL A 198 0.95 4.99 -8.54
N LEU A 199 -0.28 5.30 -8.92
CA LEU A 199 -0.70 6.64 -9.31
C LEU A 199 -1.75 7.16 -8.31
N PRO A 200 -1.85 8.48 -8.14
CA PRO A 200 -2.96 9.06 -7.40
C PRO A 200 -4.27 8.87 -8.15
N ARG A 201 -5.36 8.75 -7.39
CA ARG A 201 -6.73 8.84 -7.91
C ARG A 201 -7.09 10.30 -8.20
N PRO A 202 -7.98 10.57 -9.17
CA PRO A 202 -8.64 11.86 -9.29
C PRO A 202 -9.37 12.21 -7.99
N HIS A 203 -9.36 13.49 -7.63
CA HIS A 203 -10.02 14.03 -6.46
C HIS A 203 -10.61 15.40 -6.81
N GLN A 204 -11.85 15.66 -6.40
CA GLN A 204 -12.56 16.87 -6.80
C GLN A 204 -12.03 18.15 -6.12
N GLY A 205 -11.09 18.05 -5.19
CA GLY A 205 -10.46 19.18 -4.50
C GLY A 205 -11.41 19.98 -3.59
N ALA A 206 -12.71 19.69 -3.64
CA ALA A 206 -13.71 20.18 -2.71
C ALA A 206 -13.30 19.78 -1.28
N ASP A 207 -13.43 20.71 -0.35
CA ASP A 207 -13.24 20.53 1.10
C ASP A 207 -11.80 20.43 1.62
N LEU A 208 -10.78 20.77 0.83
CA LEU A 208 -9.42 20.87 1.35
C LEU A 208 -9.24 22.13 2.22
N PRO A 209 -8.77 22.00 3.48
CA PRO A 209 -8.39 23.14 4.29
C PRO A 209 -7.26 23.94 3.61
N GLY A 210 -7.12 25.22 3.95
CA GLY A 210 -6.03 26.06 3.42
C GLY A 210 -4.65 25.42 3.64
N VAL A 211 -3.73 25.62 2.68
CA VAL A 211 -2.36 25.09 2.76
C VAL A 211 -1.61 25.79 3.88
N VAL A 212 -1.36 25.05 4.96
CA VAL A 212 -0.62 25.50 6.13
C VAL A 212 0.39 24.40 6.45
N ASP A 213 1.67 24.78 6.58
CA ASP A 213 2.73 23.94 7.13
C ASP A 213 3.14 22.70 6.30
N VAL A 214 3.56 22.96 5.07
CA VAL A 214 4.14 21.96 4.16
C VAL A 214 5.55 22.37 3.73
N ASP A 215 6.46 21.40 3.63
CA ASP A 215 7.83 21.61 3.14
C ASP A 215 7.81 22.34 1.78
N ALA A 216 8.61 23.40 1.66
CA ALA A 216 8.72 24.22 0.46
C ALA A 216 9.08 23.37 -0.78
N THR A 217 9.79 22.26 -0.60
CA THR A 217 10.14 21.32 -1.67
C THR A 217 8.94 20.56 -2.22
N MET A 218 7.85 20.42 -1.45
CA MET A 218 6.64 19.71 -1.85
C MET A 218 5.55 20.65 -2.41
N LEU A 219 5.69 21.96 -2.24
CA LEU A 219 4.72 22.95 -2.78
C LEU A 219 4.47 22.83 -4.30
N PRO A 220 5.49 22.62 -5.16
CA PRO A 220 5.25 22.45 -6.60
C PRO A 220 4.37 21.25 -6.90
N MET A 221 4.63 20.13 -6.22
CA MET A 221 3.87 18.88 -6.35
C MET A 221 2.42 19.05 -5.90
N ILE A 222 2.17 19.82 -4.84
CA ILE A 222 0.81 20.12 -4.35
C ILE A 222 0.04 20.99 -5.34
N ARG A 223 0.67 22.04 -5.88
CA ARG A 223 0.02 22.90 -6.89
C ARG A 223 -0.35 22.10 -8.13
N GLU A 224 0.61 21.33 -8.65
CA GLU A 224 0.42 20.47 -9.82
C GLU A 224 -0.70 19.45 -9.60
N ALA A 225 -0.81 18.89 -8.39
CA ALA A 225 -1.88 17.98 -7.99
C ALA A 225 -3.26 18.64 -7.97
N LEU A 226 -3.36 19.84 -7.40
CA LEU A 226 -4.61 20.60 -7.31
C LEU A 226 -5.09 21.02 -8.70
N GLU A 227 -4.19 21.54 -9.54
CA GLU A 227 -4.47 21.89 -10.93
C GLU A 227 -4.92 20.67 -11.74
N GLY A 228 -4.34 19.49 -11.48
CA GLY A 228 -4.69 18.23 -12.11
C GLY A 228 -5.93 17.53 -11.53
N GLY A 229 -6.54 18.06 -10.47
CA GLY A 229 -7.67 17.42 -9.79
C GLY A 229 -7.32 16.04 -9.23
N LEU A 230 -6.18 15.93 -8.54
CA LEU A 230 -5.64 14.67 -8.02
C LEU A 230 -5.65 14.63 -6.49
N SER A 231 -5.70 13.41 -5.95
CA SER A 231 -5.60 13.16 -4.51
C SER A 231 -4.27 13.63 -3.94
N LEU A 232 -4.28 14.69 -3.12
CA LEU A 232 -3.11 15.19 -2.41
C LEU A 232 -2.50 14.14 -1.48
N LYS A 233 -3.36 13.46 -0.68
CA LYS A 233 -2.93 12.34 0.17
C LYS A 233 -2.23 11.25 -0.64
N GLY A 234 -2.78 10.93 -1.82
CA GLY A 234 -2.20 9.93 -2.72
C GLY A 234 -0.82 10.33 -3.21
N ILE A 235 -0.68 11.53 -3.76
CA ILE A 235 0.57 12.04 -4.32
C ILE A 235 1.67 12.13 -3.25
N LEU A 236 1.38 12.76 -2.11
CA LEU A 236 2.36 12.93 -1.04
C LEU A 236 2.74 11.59 -0.41
N SER A 237 1.80 10.66 -0.28
CA SER A 237 2.12 9.29 0.17
C SER A 237 3.00 8.54 -0.83
N ILE A 238 2.75 8.66 -2.13
CA ILE A 238 3.60 8.03 -3.17
C ILE A 238 5.03 8.56 -3.07
N HIS A 239 5.19 9.87 -2.90
CA HIS A 239 6.49 10.53 -2.79
C HIS A 239 7.19 10.19 -1.46
N VAL A 240 6.56 10.51 -0.33
CA VAL A 240 7.15 10.38 1.01
C VAL A 240 7.42 8.92 1.36
N TYR A 241 6.50 7.99 1.09
CA TYR A 241 6.75 6.56 1.33
C TYR A 241 7.59 5.89 0.22
N GLY A 242 7.89 6.61 -0.86
CA GLY A 242 8.65 6.09 -2.00
C GLY A 242 7.96 4.89 -2.64
N LEU A 243 6.65 4.94 -2.85
CA LEU A 243 5.85 3.81 -3.35
C LEU A 243 6.20 3.41 -4.80
N ASN A 244 6.90 4.27 -5.53
CA ASN A 244 7.44 3.99 -6.88
C ASN A 244 8.97 3.92 -6.93
N ARG A 245 9.64 3.65 -5.80
CA ARG A 245 11.09 3.37 -5.83
C ARG A 245 11.39 2.14 -6.67
N LEU A 246 12.54 2.15 -7.36
CA LEU A 246 12.95 1.14 -8.33
C LEU A 246 12.79 -0.29 -7.80
N GLY A 247 13.25 -0.56 -6.57
CA GLY A 247 13.12 -1.89 -5.96
C GLY A 247 11.66 -2.38 -5.89
N LEU A 248 10.71 -1.52 -5.49
CA LEU A 248 9.30 -1.89 -5.47
C LEU A 248 8.73 -2.10 -6.86
N VAL A 249 9.13 -1.28 -7.83
CA VAL A 249 8.69 -1.44 -9.24
C VAL A 249 9.16 -2.79 -9.76
N GLN A 250 10.43 -3.15 -9.52
CA GLN A 250 10.99 -4.44 -9.91
C GLN A 250 10.27 -5.63 -9.26
N GLU A 251 10.03 -5.59 -7.94
CA GLU A 251 9.28 -6.65 -7.25
C GLU A 251 7.88 -6.81 -7.85
N ARG A 252 7.15 -5.71 -8.04
CA ARG A 252 5.82 -5.73 -8.66
C ARG A 252 5.85 -6.28 -10.09
N THR A 253 6.84 -5.89 -10.90
CA THR A 253 7.01 -6.43 -12.25
C THR A 253 7.21 -7.94 -12.25
N ARG A 254 7.89 -8.53 -11.25
CA ARG A 254 7.98 -10.00 -11.13
C ARG A 254 6.62 -10.64 -10.91
N LEU A 255 5.79 -10.08 -10.02
CA LEU A 255 4.42 -10.55 -9.83
C LEU A 255 3.53 -10.34 -11.05
N LEU A 256 3.66 -9.21 -11.74
CA LEU A 256 2.90 -8.94 -12.97
C LEU A 256 3.24 -9.95 -14.08
N ARG A 257 4.51 -10.32 -14.24
CA ARG A 257 4.91 -11.38 -15.17
C ARG A 257 4.29 -12.73 -14.83
N GLN A 258 4.22 -13.06 -13.54
CA GLN A 258 3.55 -14.27 -13.08
C GLN A 258 2.05 -14.21 -13.35
N LEU A 259 1.39 -13.07 -13.10
CA LEU A 259 -0.04 -12.90 -13.38
C LEU A 259 -0.36 -12.95 -14.87
N GLU A 260 0.46 -12.32 -15.72
CA GLU A 260 0.36 -12.38 -17.18
C GLU A 260 0.44 -13.82 -17.68
N PHE A 261 1.39 -14.60 -17.15
CA PHE A 261 1.52 -16.02 -17.46
C PHE A 261 0.29 -16.82 -17.01
N LEU A 262 -0.16 -16.65 -15.76
CA LEU A 262 -1.34 -17.36 -15.25
C LEU A 262 -2.61 -16.99 -16.04
N GLU A 263 -2.79 -15.72 -16.39
CA GLU A 263 -3.92 -15.26 -17.20
C GLU A 263 -3.90 -15.91 -18.59
N MET A 264 -2.76 -15.88 -19.29
CA MET A 264 -2.61 -16.51 -20.59
C MET A 264 -2.94 -18.00 -20.54
N PHE A 265 -2.40 -18.73 -19.56
CA PHE A 265 -2.65 -20.16 -19.41
C PHE A 265 -4.11 -20.45 -19.07
N ALA A 266 -4.76 -19.65 -18.23
CA ALA A 266 -6.18 -19.82 -17.93
C ALA A 266 -7.07 -19.64 -19.17
N LEU A 267 -6.71 -18.71 -20.07
CA LEU A 267 -7.43 -18.50 -21.32
C LEU A 267 -7.19 -19.64 -22.32
N GLU A 268 -5.94 -20.08 -22.50
CA GLU A 268 -5.60 -21.21 -23.37
C GLU A 268 -6.29 -22.51 -22.94
N MET A 269 -6.27 -22.84 -21.65
CA MET A 269 -6.98 -24.03 -21.13
C MET A 269 -8.49 -23.95 -21.39
N ARG A 270 -9.08 -22.74 -21.35
CA ARG A 270 -10.50 -22.53 -21.67
C ARG A 270 -10.77 -22.78 -23.15
N LEU A 271 -9.99 -22.17 -24.03
CA LEU A 271 -10.15 -22.31 -25.49
C LEU A 271 -10.00 -23.77 -25.92
N MET A 272 -8.96 -24.45 -25.44
CA MET A 272 -8.77 -25.88 -25.70
C MET A 272 -9.91 -26.75 -25.16
N ALA A 273 -10.49 -26.39 -24.01
CA ALA A 273 -11.64 -27.12 -23.48
C ALA A 273 -12.88 -26.91 -24.35
N ASP A 274 -13.17 -25.67 -24.74
CA ASP A 274 -14.34 -25.30 -25.53
C ASP A 274 -14.24 -25.89 -26.96
N GLU A 275 -13.05 -26.01 -27.56
CA GLU A 275 -12.82 -26.69 -28.85
C GLU A 275 -13.08 -28.20 -28.81
N LEU A 276 -12.92 -28.82 -27.63
CA LEU A 276 -13.11 -30.26 -27.44
C LEU A 276 -14.55 -30.63 -27.05
N GLU A 277 -15.39 -29.66 -26.70
CA GLU A 277 -16.78 -29.94 -26.38
C GLU A 277 -17.57 -30.23 -27.66
N PRO A 278 -18.18 -31.42 -27.76
CA PRO A 278 -18.97 -31.75 -28.93
C PRO A 278 -20.20 -30.85 -28.99
N ASP A 279 -20.51 -30.37 -30.19
CA ASP A 279 -21.78 -29.67 -30.45
C ASP A 279 -22.95 -30.62 -30.16
N PRO A 280 -23.84 -30.28 -29.20
CA PRO A 280 -24.97 -31.14 -28.84
C PRO A 280 -25.96 -31.33 -29.99
N ASP A 281 -25.98 -30.42 -30.97
CA ASP A 281 -26.89 -30.48 -32.11
C ASP A 281 -26.37 -31.38 -33.24
N VAL A 282 -25.09 -31.81 -33.20
CA VAL A 282 -24.50 -32.70 -34.20
C VAL A 282 -24.70 -34.16 -33.77
N PRO A 283 -25.48 -34.99 -34.51
CA PRO A 283 -25.77 -36.37 -34.14
C PRO A 283 -24.50 -37.24 -34.15
N ILE A 284 -24.50 -38.28 -33.31
CA ILE A 284 -23.43 -39.28 -33.27
C ILE A 284 -23.49 -40.12 -34.56
N LEU A 285 -22.39 -40.18 -35.29
CA LEU A 285 -22.34 -40.86 -36.59
C LEU A 285 -22.17 -42.38 -36.47
N ASP A 286 -21.32 -42.83 -35.54
CA ASP A 286 -21.04 -44.24 -35.30
C ASP A 286 -20.46 -44.50 -33.89
N ALA A 287 -20.16 -45.76 -33.58
CA ALA A 287 -19.58 -46.16 -32.30
C ALA A 287 -18.17 -45.58 -32.05
N GLN A 288 -17.39 -45.31 -33.12
CA GLN A 288 -16.06 -44.71 -33.00
C GLN A 288 -16.16 -43.21 -32.68
N ASP A 289 -17.12 -42.51 -33.30
CA ASP A 289 -17.47 -41.12 -32.98
C ASP A 289 -17.90 -40.99 -31.51
N GLN A 290 -18.74 -41.91 -31.03
CA GLN A 290 -19.13 -41.94 -29.61
C GLN A 290 -17.93 -42.09 -28.66
N VAL A 291 -17.00 -43.00 -28.95
CA VAL A 291 -15.78 -43.20 -28.15
C VAL A 291 -14.89 -41.95 -28.18
N ARG A 292 -14.77 -41.30 -29.34
CA ARG A 292 -14.00 -40.06 -29.50
C ARG A 292 -14.61 -38.93 -28.67
N ARG A 293 -15.93 -38.70 -28.76
CA ARG A 293 -16.63 -37.67 -27.97
C ARG A 293 -16.46 -37.86 -26.46
N LEU A 294 -16.63 -39.09 -25.96
CA LEU A 294 -16.42 -39.41 -24.54
C LEU A 294 -14.96 -39.16 -24.08
N ARG A 295 -13.98 -39.36 -24.97
CA ARG A 295 -12.58 -39.04 -24.69
C ARG A 295 -12.37 -37.53 -24.68
N ASP A 296 -12.89 -36.82 -25.67
CA ASP A 296 -12.72 -35.39 -25.84
C ASP A 296 -13.43 -34.62 -24.68
N GLU A 297 -14.64 -35.02 -24.28
CA GLU A 297 -15.34 -34.54 -23.06
C GLU A 297 -14.49 -34.72 -21.79
N ARG A 298 -13.83 -35.88 -21.65
CA ARG A 298 -12.96 -36.16 -20.49
C ARG A 298 -11.74 -35.25 -20.48
N ILE A 299 -11.17 -34.94 -21.64
CA ILE A 299 -10.03 -34.02 -21.78
C ILE A 299 -10.50 -32.59 -21.46
N ALA A 300 -11.62 -32.14 -22.05
CA ALA A 300 -12.22 -30.84 -21.78
C ALA A 300 -12.47 -30.62 -20.27
N LYS A 301 -13.04 -31.63 -19.59
CA LYS A 301 -13.25 -31.59 -18.13
C LYS A 301 -11.94 -31.43 -17.34
N ARG A 302 -10.84 -32.07 -17.77
CA ARG A 302 -9.52 -31.94 -17.12
C ARG A 302 -8.92 -30.56 -17.35
N LEU A 303 -9.06 -30.00 -18.56
CA LEU A 303 -8.61 -28.66 -18.89
C LEU A 303 -9.34 -27.59 -18.07
N ARG A 304 -10.67 -27.73 -17.90
CA ARG A 304 -11.46 -26.86 -17.02
C ARG A 304 -11.01 -26.95 -15.55
N LEU A 305 -10.69 -28.15 -15.06
CA LEU A 305 -10.14 -28.29 -13.70
C LEU A 305 -8.79 -27.57 -13.55
N LEU A 306 -7.90 -27.66 -14.54
CA LEU A 306 -6.62 -26.93 -14.52
C LEU A 306 -6.83 -25.41 -14.59
N GLN A 307 -7.77 -24.95 -15.42
CA GLN A 307 -8.17 -23.56 -15.48
C GLN A 307 -8.64 -23.05 -14.11
N GLU A 308 -9.54 -23.78 -13.44
CA GLU A 308 -10.03 -23.43 -12.11
C GLU A 308 -8.89 -23.34 -11.08
N GLN A 309 -7.91 -24.26 -11.14
CA GLN A 309 -6.74 -24.20 -10.27
C GLN A 309 -5.89 -22.94 -10.52
N ILE A 310 -5.66 -22.57 -11.79
CA ILE A 310 -4.91 -21.36 -12.16
C ILE A 310 -5.63 -20.11 -11.65
N LEU A 311 -6.95 -20.00 -11.89
CA LEU A 311 -7.76 -18.89 -11.39
C LEU A 311 -7.77 -18.85 -9.86
N GLY A 312 -7.75 -20.01 -9.21
CA GLY A 312 -7.59 -20.14 -7.76
C GLY A 312 -6.26 -19.57 -7.26
N GLN A 313 -5.15 -19.83 -7.96
CA GLN A 313 -3.84 -19.25 -7.63
C GLN A 313 -3.83 -17.73 -7.80
N MET A 314 -4.41 -17.19 -8.88
CA MET A 314 -4.54 -15.73 -9.06
C MET A 314 -5.34 -15.11 -7.90
N LYS A 315 -6.47 -15.72 -7.51
CA LYS A 315 -7.26 -15.27 -6.34
C LYS A 315 -6.46 -15.34 -5.05
N ALA A 316 -5.63 -16.38 -4.86
CA ALA A 316 -4.77 -16.50 -3.68
C ALA A 316 -3.74 -15.36 -3.59
N MET A 317 -3.16 -14.96 -4.73
CA MET A 317 -2.24 -13.82 -4.81
C MET A 317 -2.90 -12.46 -4.47
N ALA A 318 -4.23 -12.38 -4.55
CA ALA A 318 -4.99 -11.17 -4.22
C ALA A 318 -5.44 -11.09 -2.74
N ARG A 319 -5.18 -12.14 -1.95
CA ARG A 319 -5.61 -12.19 -0.55
C ARG A 319 -4.87 -11.16 0.31
N PRO A 320 -5.47 -10.68 1.42
CA PRO A 320 -4.86 -9.65 2.27
C PRO A 320 -3.51 -10.02 2.88
N ASP A 321 -3.20 -11.31 3.01
CA ASP A 321 -1.93 -11.87 3.50
C ASP A 321 -0.84 -11.96 2.42
N ALA A 322 -1.21 -11.91 1.13
CA ALA A 322 -0.26 -11.94 0.01
C ALA A 322 0.45 -10.59 -0.20
N PRO A 323 1.68 -10.56 -0.73
CA PRO A 323 2.41 -9.32 -0.97
C PRO A 323 1.81 -8.58 -2.16
N TYR A 324 1.76 -7.24 -2.08
CA TYR A 324 1.19 -6.39 -3.14
C TYR A 324 -0.25 -6.75 -3.52
N SER A 325 -1.01 -7.29 -2.57
CA SER A 325 -2.39 -7.76 -2.74
C SER A 325 -3.31 -6.74 -3.42
N ALA A 326 -3.15 -5.45 -3.13
CA ALA A 326 -3.92 -4.39 -3.78
C ALA A 326 -3.68 -4.31 -5.31
N MET A 327 -2.44 -4.46 -5.76
CA MET A 327 -2.10 -4.48 -7.19
C MET A 327 -2.69 -5.71 -7.89
N VAL A 328 -2.63 -6.87 -7.22
CA VAL A 328 -3.18 -8.11 -7.77
C VAL A 328 -4.71 -8.05 -7.89
N ARG A 329 -5.40 -7.45 -6.90
CA ARG A 329 -6.84 -7.19 -7.00
C ARG A 329 -7.16 -6.34 -8.23
N GLU A 330 -6.42 -5.27 -8.45
CA GLU A 330 -6.63 -4.39 -9.61
C GLU A 330 -6.37 -5.11 -10.95
N TRP A 331 -5.35 -5.99 -11.01
CA TRP A 331 -5.13 -6.87 -12.15
C TRP A 331 -6.35 -7.75 -12.44
N ILE A 332 -6.86 -8.44 -11.41
CA ILE A 332 -7.98 -9.38 -11.53
C ILE A 332 -9.27 -8.66 -11.97
N GLU A 333 -9.56 -7.48 -11.43
CA GLU A 333 -10.71 -6.69 -11.87
C GLU A 333 -10.57 -6.27 -13.34
N GLY A 334 -9.37 -5.84 -13.76
CA GLY A 334 -9.08 -5.58 -15.17
C GLY A 334 -9.25 -6.82 -16.05
N PHE A 335 -8.84 -7.99 -15.58
CA PHE A 335 -9.04 -9.26 -16.28
C PHE A 335 -10.52 -9.62 -16.44
N LYS A 336 -11.31 -9.52 -15.38
CA LYS A 336 -12.76 -9.74 -15.44
C LYS A 336 -13.45 -8.80 -16.43
N ALA A 337 -13.08 -7.52 -16.42
CA ALA A 337 -13.66 -6.55 -17.35
C ALA A 337 -13.41 -6.93 -18.81
N ARG A 338 -12.20 -7.44 -19.15
CA ARG A 338 -11.87 -7.93 -20.49
C ARG A 338 -12.59 -9.22 -20.89
N LEU A 339 -12.96 -10.05 -19.93
CA LEU A 339 -13.76 -11.25 -20.21
C LEU A 339 -15.23 -10.92 -20.50
N MET A 340 -15.70 -9.76 -20.03
CA MET A 340 -17.09 -9.30 -20.20
C MET A 340 -17.28 -8.35 -21.38
N SER A 341 -16.20 -7.86 -21.99
CA SER A 341 -16.19 -6.97 -23.15
C SER A 341 -16.10 -7.75 -24.46
#